data_AF-A0A8J9VX12-F1
#
_entry.id   AF-A0A8J9VX12-F1
#
_cell.length_a   1.000
_cell.length_b   1.000
_cell.length_c   1.000
_cell.angle_alpha   90.00
_cell.angle_beta   90.00
_cell.angle_gamma   90.00
#
_symmetry.space_group_name_H-M   'P 1'
#
loop_
_entity.id
_entity.type
_entity.pdbx_description
1 polymer ?
#
loop_
_entity_poly.entity_id
_entity_poly.type
_entity_poly.pdbx_seq_one_letter_code
_entity_poly.pdbx_strand_id
1 'polypeptide(L)'
;MSKVDALANVWTSDDVAAAAGHGIGGCGRSGPPYRLRKTVKYYCHVYGLSRGQESPPLSSAAAAFCPSVPTTMDWKNCVVFSFAFLQWVTATETPCVIELECAECVPDHMPLVTSHRASNGSVLVPHGDEVSLSCGAGRLLAYPLRAAVTAQCDAGRYRVPGDAALRHLLELGCQEDVFEDVLHTVEHCAPPLQGRAYQLQEDGSTRHVATLCFDEDRAVATFAHVSNAPANTLRLPPHPDQRAPLTLFGNFNNMFDSKTRHVAEKLYSDDVRMNRRLHEIFKHDKFSFAEQTITAGKLLSGHYFDDQNMRVADFVSNKVAVWRSVAGGNLRHLQRDVARLMKLWRPHGALHVYSGTHGTLALRAGRREVFLQAARFPVPRYLWTVAHDAAGGRALAVVVLNDPFVAVSEIREAVFCESACGAVSWLHELKRHRNYESALYGLSFCCNVKDFTAVVHEMPAAALAGVREGREGMLTELNIQ
;
A
#
# COMPACT_ATOMS: atom_id res chain seq x y z
N MET A 1 21.13 26.97 -41.52
CA MET A 1 21.60 27.91 -42.56
C MET A 1 20.45 28.85 -42.90
N SER A 2 20.76 30.14 -43.16
CA SER A 2 19.90 31.32 -43.42
C SER A 2 19.00 31.75 -42.25
N LYS A 3 19.34 32.84 -41.55
CA LYS A 3 18.99 34.27 -41.83
C LYS A 3 17.50 34.54 -41.53
N VAL A 4 17.04 35.59 -40.87
CA VAL A 4 17.56 36.88 -40.36
C VAL A 4 16.33 37.62 -39.75
N ASP A 5 16.55 38.68 -38.97
CA ASP A 5 15.61 39.74 -38.53
C ASP A 5 14.60 39.45 -37.39
N ALA A 6 14.23 40.38 -36.51
CA ALA A 6 14.72 41.72 -36.15
C ALA A 6 13.82 42.28 -35.00
N LEU A 7 14.42 43.06 -34.09
CA LEU A 7 13.90 44.27 -33.38
C LEU A 7 12.63 44.12 -32.50
N ALA A 8 12.64 44.34 -31.17
CA ALA A 8 13.04 45.50 -30.34
C ALA A 8 12.02 46.67 -30.30
N ASN A 9 11.75 47.09 -29.05
CA ASN A 9 11.08 48.32 -28.54
C ASN A 9 9.54 48.27 -28.54
N VAL A 10 8.84 48.65 -27.46
CA VAL A 10 8.76 50.02 -26.90
C VAL A 10 8.47 50.00 -25.38
N TRP A 11 9.17 50.87 -24.64
CA TRP A 11 8.83 51.35 -23.30
C TRP A 11 7.83 52.50 -23.39
N THR A 12 6.90 52.60 -22.44
CA THR A 12 6.49 53.90 -21.86
C THR A 12 6.00 53.70 -20.42
N SER A 13 6.60 54.47 -19.51
CA SER A 13 6.15 54.77 -18.15
C SER A 13 5.11 55.88 -18.13
N ASP A 14 4.53 56.09 -16.94
CA ASP A 14 4.05 57.35 -16.31
C ASP A 14 2.67 57.09 -15.67
N ASP A 15 2.60 56.84 -14.36
CA ASP A 15 2.57 57.79 -13.22
C ASP A 15 1.21 58.51 -13.04
N VAL A 16 0.63 58.39 -11.83
CA VAL A 16 0.28 59.49 -10.90
C VAL A 16 -0.61 58.98 -9.76
N ALA A 17 -0.30 59.52 -8.58
CA ALA A 17 -0.71 59.19 -7.22
C ALA A 17 -2.08 59.73 -6.73
N ALA A 18 -2.40 59.31 -5.49
CA ALA A 18 -3.06 60.05 -4.39
C ALA A 18 -4.59 60.18 -4.38
N ALA A 19 -5.32 60.19 -3.25
CA ALA A 19 -5.05 59.93 -1.83
C ALA A 19 -6.38 60.02 -1.02
N ALA A 20 -6.35 59.46 0.20
CA ALA A 20 -7.09 59.84 1.44
C ALA A 20 -8.64 59.66 1.50
N GLY A 21 -9.28 59.29 2.63
CA GLY A 21 -8.82 59.01 4.00
C GLY A 21 -10.00 58.91 5.00
N HIS A 22 -9.67 58.61 6.27
CA HIS A 22 -10.46 58.60 7.53
C HIS A 22 -11.27 57.32 7.86
N GLY A 23 -11.21 56.71 9.05
CA GLY A 23 -10.45 56.99 10.27
C GLY A 23 -11.07 56.29 11.51
N ILE A 24 -10.18 55.78 12.39
CA ILE A 24 -10.30 55.65 13.86
C ILE A 24 -11.13 54.50 14.47
N GLY A 25 -10.46 53.71 15.34
CA GLY A 25 -11.11 52.90 16.39
C GLY A 25 -10.23 51.78 16.94
N GLY A 26 -9.22 52.10 17.75
CA GLY A 26 -8.39 51.11 18.45
C GLY A 26 -9.03 50.57 19.73
N CYS A 27 -8.74 49.32 20.08
CA CYS A 27 -8.71 48.81 21.45
C CYS A 27 -7.93 47.49 21.47
N GLY A 28 -6.76 47.49 22.11
CA GLY A 28 -5.95 46.30 22.30
C GLY A 28 -6.52 45.40 23.40
N ARG A 29 -6.25 44.10 23.28
CA ARG A 29 -6.13 43.17 24.42
C ARG A 29 -5.24 41.99 24.01
N SER A 30 -4.23 41.79 24.85
CA SER A 30 -3.35 40.64 25.01
C SER A 30 -4.01 39.28 24.75
N GLY A 31 -3.43 38.48 23.86
CA GLY A 31 -3.76 37.07 23.68
C GLY A 31 -2.78 36.17 24.46
N PRO A 32 -3.25 35.14 25.20
CA PRO A 32 -2.39 34.12 25.80
C PRO A 32 -2.08 32.98 24.81
N PRO A 33 -1.03 32.17 25.07
CA PRO A 33 -0.61 31.10 24.17
C PRO A 33 -1.47 29.84 24.41
N TYR A 34 -2.21 29.38 23.40
CA TYR A 34 -2.92 28.10 23.47
C TYR A 34 -2.03 26.95 23.00
N ARG A 35 -1.61 26.13 23.96
CA ARG A 35 -1.15 24.75 23.79
C ARG A 35 -2.30 23.91 23.22
N LEU A 36 -2.14 23.34 22.03
CA LEU A 36 -2.99 22.24 21.55
C LEU A 36 -2.50 20.92 22.13
N ARG A 37 -3.02 20.54 23.31
CA ARG A 37 -3.04 19.15 23.75
C ARG A 37 -4.15 18.43 22.98
N LYS A 38 -3.79 17.49 22.10
CA LYS A 38 -4.75 16.50 21.59
C LYS A 38 -5.04 15.51 22.71
N THR A 39 -6.22 15.62 23.30
CA THR A 39 -6.77 14.60 24.21
C THR A 39 -7.34 13.48 23.35
N VAL A 40 -6.67 12.33 23.34
CA VAL A 40 -7.16 11.10 22.68
C VAL A 40 -8.25 10.51 23.58
N LYS A 41 -9.49 10.45 23.09
CA LYS A 41 -10.58 9.66 23.69
C LYS A 41 -10.54 8.26 23.09
N TYR A 42 -10.20 7.27 23.90
CA TYR A 42 -10.39 5.86 23.57
C TYR A 42 -11.88 5.52 23.67
N TYR A 43 -12.48 5.04 22.58
CA TYR A 43 -13.78 4.36 22.61
C TYR A 43 -13.54 2.85 22.63
N CYS A 44 -13.77 2.23 23.79
CA CYS A 44 -13.95 0.78 23.90
C CYS A 44 -15.39 0.44 23.49
N HIS A 45 -15.55 -0.35 22.42
CA HIS A 45 -16.83 -0.97 22.08
C HIS A 45 -17.11 -2.11 23.07
N VAL A 46 -18.16 -1.96 23.87
CA VAL A 46 -18.75 -3.02 24.70
C VAL A 46 -20.06 -3.45 24.02
N TYR A 47 -20.19 -4.74 23.72
CA TYR A 47 -21.42 -5.34 23.23
C TYR A 47 -22.50 -5.30 24.33
N GLY A 48 -23.56 -4.54 24.10
CA GLY A 48 -24.77 -4.50 24.93
C GLY A 48 -25.94 -5.17 24.21
N LEU A 49 -26.41 -6.29 24.75
CA LEU A 49 -27.67 -6.95 24.40
C LEU A 49 -28.86 -6.09 24.87
N SER A 50 -29.75 -5.72 23.95
CA SER A 50 -31.04 -5.08 24.24
C SER A 50 -32.18 -6.11 24.32
N ARG A 51 -32.97 -6.03 25.39
CA ARG A 51 -34.28 -6.69 25.55
C ARG A 51 -35.40 -5.84 24.93
N GLY A 52 -36.40 -6.50 24.34
CA GLY A 52 -37.80 -6.07 24.40
C GLY A 52 -38.68 -6.41 23.18
N GLN A 53 -39.61 -7.38 23.36
CA GLN A 53 -40.99 -7.49 22.79
C GLN A 53 -41.14 -7.57 21.24
N GLU A 54 -41.94 -8.43 20.59
CA GLU A 54 -43.17 -9.18 20.90
C GLU A 54 -43.25 -10.51 20.09
N SER A 55 -43.98 -11.50 20.60
CA SER A 55 -44.41 -12.77 19.94
C SER A 55 -45.78 -12.58 19.23
N PRO A 56 -46.48 -13.57 18.59
CA PRO A 56 -46.23 -15.03 18.34
C PRO A 56 -46.62 -15.45 16.86
N PRO A 57 -47.01 -16.70 16.46
CA PRO A 57 -47.11 -18.01 17.16
C PRO A 57 -46.66 -19.32 16.40
N LEU A 58 -46.61 -20.43 17.17
CA LEU A 58 -46.79 -21.89 16.83
C LEU A 58 -45.70 -22.57 15.97
N SER A 59 -45.22 -23.82 16.17
CA SER A 59 -45.67 -25.00 16.94
C SER A 59 -44.54 -26.05 17.21
N SER A 60 -44.71 -26.81 18.31
CA SER A 60 -44.47 -28.25 18.54
C SER A 60 -43.07 -28.88 18.81
N ALA A 61 -43.07 -29.69 19.90
CA ALA A 61 -42.31 -30.91 20.25
C ALA A 61 -40.90 -30.74 20.86
N ALA A 62 -40.46 -31.42 21.93
CA ALA A 62 -41.06 -32.39 22.87
C ALA A 62 -40.11 -32.62 24.09
N ALA A 63 -40.71 -33.05 25.22
CA ALA A 63 -40.19 -33.90 26.34
C ALA A 63 -38.95 -33.44 27.15
N ALA A 64 -39.03 -33.08 28.45
CA ALA A 64 -39.41 -33.81 29.68
C ALA A 64 -38.23 -34.54 30.37
N PHE A 65 -37.87 -34.10 31.59
CA PHE A 65 -37.91 -34.87 32.86
C PHE A 65 -37.02 -34.22 33.93
N CYS A 66 -37.62 -33.86 35.08
CA CYS A 66 -36.97 -33.64 36.37
C CYS A 66 -37.48 -34.72 37.34
N PRO A 67 -36.65 -35.18 38.29
CA PRO A 67 -37.15 -35.62 39.58
C PRO A 67 -36.55 -34.81 40.73
N SER A 68 -37.45 -34.38 41.61
CA SER A 68 -37.24 -33.79 42.93
C SER A 68 -36.92 -34.86 43.98
N VAL A 69 -36.06 -34.55 44.96
CA VAL A 69 -35.91 -35.32 46.22
C VAL A 69 -35.65 -34.35 47.41
N PRO A 70 -36.11 -34.65 48.65
CA PRO A 70 -36.49 -33.66 49.65
C PRO A 70 -35.52 -33.52 50.84
N THR A 71 -35.88 -32.58 51.70
CA THR A 71 -35.35 -32.19 53.02
C THR A 71 -35.39 -33.29 54.10
N THR A 72 -34.29 -33.49 54.85
CA THR A 72 -34.16 -33.39 56.34
C THR A 72 -32.78 -33.86 56.87
N MET A 73 -32.25 -33.17 57.91
CA MET A 73 -31.20 -33.55 58.90
C MET A 73 -29.76 -33.86 58.36
N ASP A 74 -28.64 -33.55 59.00
CA ASP A 74 -28.32 -33.35 60.42
C ASP A 74 -27.03 -32.50 60.58
N TRP A 75 -26.96 -31.70 61.64
CA TRP A 75 -25.85 -30.80 61.98
C TRP A 75 -24.89 -31.51 62.93
N LYS A 76 -23.90 -32.22 62.38
CA LYS A 76 -22.65 -32.66 63.06
C LYS A 76 -21.89 -33.57 62.12
N ASN A 77 -21.05 -32.98 61.27
CA ASN A 77 -19.76 -33.52 60.79
C ASN A 77 -19.12 -32.44 59.90
N CYS A 78 -18.75 -31.34 60.54
CA CYS A 78 -17.61 -30.56 60.09
C CYS A 78 -16.38 -31.47 60.16
N VAL A 79 -15.68 -31.62 59.04
CA VAL A 79 -14.23 -31.78 58.85
C VAL A 79 -14.00 -32.67 57.63
N VAL A 80 -13.15 -32.16 56.74
CA VAL A 80 -12.66 -32.73 55.47
C VAL A 80 -13.60 -32.61 54.27
N PHE A 81 -13.39 -31.57 53.46
CA PHE A 81 -13.17 -31.62 52.00
C PHE A 81 -13.38 -30.22 51.40
N SER A 82 -12.55 -29.26 51.81
CA SER A 82 -12.33 -28.03 51.04
C SER A 82 -11.26 -28.32 49.98
N PHE A 83 -11.62 -29.07 48.94
CA PHE A 83 -10.83 -29.02 47.71
C PHE A 83 -11.22 -27.73 46.99
N ALA A 84 -10.41 -26.70 47.22
CA ALA A 84 -10.40 -25.50 46.44
C ALA A 84 -10.17 -25.88 44.97
N PHE A 85 -11.20 -25.72 44.13
CA PHE A 85 -11.00 -25.49 42.72
C PHE A 85 -10.33 -24.11 42.57
N LEU A 86 -9.02 -24.05 42.83
CA LEU A 86 -8.18 -23.04 42.18
C LEU A 86 -8.21 -23.38 40.70
N GLN A 87 -9.12 -22.74 39.97
CA GLN A 87 -8.89 -22.53 38.54
C GLN A 87 -7.58 -21.75 38.45
N TRP A 88 -6.51 -22.46 38.08
CA TRP A 88 -5.31 -21.84 37.54
C TRP A 88 -5.75 -21.14 36.26
N VAL A 89 -6.19 -19.90 36.38
CA VAL A 89 -6.08 -18.94 35.27
C VAL A 89 -4.58 -18.76 35.12
N THR A 90 -3.97 -19.51 34.21
CA THR A 90 -2.69 -19.10 33.66
C THR A 90 -2.96 -17.73 33.05
N ALA A 91 -2.53 -16.67 33.73
CA ALA A 91 -2.46 -15.36 33.14
C ALA A 91 -1.49 -15.50 31.97
N THR A 92 -2.00 -15.74 30.76
CA THR A 92 -1.18 -15.66 29.56
C THR A 92 -0.85 -14.18 29.40
N GLU A 93 0.32 -13.80 29.90
CA GLU A 93 0.81 -12.43 29.84
C GLU A 93 0.82 -11.95 28.39
N THR A 94 0.47 -10.69 28.17
CA THR A 94 0.14 -10.19 26.84
C THR A 94 1.39 -10.10 25.95
N PRO A 95 1.40 -10.72 24.76
CA PRO A 95 2.51 -10.64 23.83
C PRO A 95 2.62 -9.24 23.23
N CYS A 96 3.79 -8.91 22.70
CA CYS A 96 4.00 -7.68 21.94
C CYS A 96 3.67 -7.95 20.48
N VAL A 97 2.71 -7.18 19.94
CA VAL A 97 2.27 -7.29 18.55
C VAL A 97 2.67 -6.02 17.81
N ILE A 98 3.31 -6.19 16.66
CA ILE A 98 3.70 -5.10 15.77
C ILE A 98 2.88 -5.23 14.49
N GLU A 99 1.87 -4.37 14.32
CA GLU A 99 0.98 -4.39 13.15
C GLU A 99 1.57 -3.54 12.01
N LEU A 100 2.22 -4.19 11.04
CA LEU A 100 2.92 -3.52 9.94
C LEU A 100 1.98 -2.84 8.95
N GLU A 101 0.72 -3.28 8.88
CA GLU A 101 -0.31 -2.72 8.00
C GLU A 101 -1.00 -1.47 8.61
N CYS A 102 -0.80 -1.21 9.90
CA CYS A 102 -1.37 -0.07 10.60
C CYS A 102 -0.35 1.07 10.71
N ALA A 103 -0.48 2.07 9.83
CA ALA A 103 0.41 3.24 9.82
C ALA A 103 0.43 4.03 11.15
N GLU A 104 -0.69 4.05 11.89
CA GLU A 104 -0.79 4.74 13.19
C GLU A 104 -0.20 3.91 14.34
N CYS A 105 0.03 2.62 14.14
CA CYS A 105 0.50 1.68 15.17
C CYS A 105 2.02 1.53 15.19
N VAL A 106 2.71 1.97 14.12
CA VAL A 106 4.17 1.88 13.95
C VAL A 106 4.79 3.28 13.92
N PRO A 107 6.06 3.43 14.33
CA PRO A 107 6.75 4.71 14.21
C PRO A 107 6.84 5.14 12.74
N ASP A 108 6.83 6.45 12.49
CA ASP A 108 7.06 7.02 11.15
C ASP A 108 8.33 6.41 10.53
N HIS A 109 9.44 6.52 11.27
CA HIS A 109 10.72 5.88 10.96
C HIS A 109 10.87 4.56 11.72
N MET A 110 10.09 3.54 11.34
CA MET A 110 10.11 2.25 12.05
C MET A 110 11.46 1.51 11.88
N PRO A 111 12.06 0.98 12.96
CA PRO A 111 13.25 0.13 12.89
C PRO A 111 12.94 -1.24 12.28
N LEU A 112 13.96 -1.88 11.72
CA LEU A 112 13.94 -3.28 11.33
C LEU A 112 13.91 -4.17 12.57
N VAL A 113 12.96 -5.09 12.63
CA VAL A 113 12.94 -6.22 13.54
C VAL A 113 13.77 -7.34 12.91
N THR A 114 14.93 -7.61 13.48
CA THR A 114 15.87 -8.61 12.91
C THR A 114 15.78 -9.98 13.58
N SER A 115 15.18 -10.08 14.77
CA SER A 115 15.07 -11.35 15.50
C SER A 115 13.79 -12.16 15.22
N HIS A 116 12.76 -11.53 14.68
CA HIS A 116 11.45 -12.15 14.43
C HIS A 116 10.99 -11.89 12.99
N ARG A 117 10.27 -12.84 12.41
CA ARG A 117 9.64 -12.69 11.09
C ARG A 117 8.19 -12.23 11.22
N ALA A 118 7.71 -11.52 10.20
CA ALA A 118 6.31 -11.14 10.14
C ALA A 118 5.46 -12.29 9.58
N SER A 119 4.30 -12.48 10.18
CA SER A 119 3.25 -13.37 9.68
C SER A 119 1.96 -12.59 9.56
N ASN A 120 1.30 -12.69 8.41
CA ASN A 120 0.02 -12.01 8.12
C ASN A 120 0.03 -10.51 8.46
N GLY A 121 1.10 -9.79 8.09
CA GLY A 121 1.19 -8.34 8.31
C GLY A 121 1.50 -7.93 9.75
N SER A 122 1.87 -8.89 10.62
CA SER A 122 2.22 -8.59 12.01
C SER A 122 3.47 -9.34 12.47
N VAL A 123 4.25 -8.75 13.38
CA VAL A 123 5.31 -9.46 14.11
C VAL A 123 4.80 -9.75 15.52
N LEU A 124 4.83 -11.01 15.91
CA LEU A 124 4.44 -11.47 17.24
C LEU A 124 5.70 -11.79 18.05
N VAL A 125 5.87 -11.12 19.18
CA VAL A 125 6.93 -11.39 20.15
C VAL A 125 6.27 -11.87 21.44
N PRO A 126 6.48 -13.13 21.86
CA PRO A 126 5.96 -13.64 23.13
C PRO A 126 6.41 -12.79 24.32
N HIS A 127 5.61 -12.80 25.39
CA HIS A 127 6.03 -12.18 26.65
C HIS A 127 7.33 -12.82 27.14
N GLY A 128 8.27 -12.00 27.60
CA GLY A 128 9.56 -12.43 28.13
C GLY A 128 10.65 -12.59 27.06
N ASP A 129 10.28 -12.68 25.78
CA ASP A 129 11.23 -12.83 24.67
C ASP A 129 11.91 -11.50 24.29
N GLU A 130 13.08 -11.63 23.67
CA GLU A 130 13.90 -10.50 23.22
C GLU A 130 13.68 -10.17 21.74
N VAL A 131 13.34 -8.92 21.46
CA VAL A 131 13.25 -8.36 20.11
C VAL A 131 14.47 -7.50 19.78
N SER A 132 15.10 -7.74 18.63
CA SER A 132 16.20 -6.93 18.12
C SER A 132 15.67 -5.91 17.12
N LEU A 133 15.90 -4.63 17.40
CA LEU A 133 15.49 -3.48 16.58
C LEU A 133 16.74 -2.80 16.00
N SER A 134 16.79 -2.59 14.69
CA SER A 134 17.92 -1.96 13.98
C SER A 134 17.46 -0.83 13.06
N CYS A 135 18.19 0.28 13.07
CA CYS A 135 18.04 1.40 12.14
C CYS A 135 19.03 1.33 10.97
N GLY A 136 19.70 0.19 10.78
CA GLY A 136 20.79 0.03 9.80
C GLY A 136 21.88 1.08 10.03
N ALA A 137 22.19 1.86 9.00
CA ALA A 137 23.19 2.92 9.08
C ALA A 137 22.77 4.11 9.98
N GLY A 138 21.46 4.27 10.26
CA GLY A 138 20.91 5.34 11.10
C GLY A 138 21.03 5.10 12.61
N ARG A 139 20.31 5.88 13.42
CA ARG A 139 20.31 5.78 14.90
C ARG A 139 18.89 5.78 15.45
N LEU A 140 18.69 5.25 16.65
CA LEU A 140 17.40 5.29 17.34
C LEU A 140 17.10 6.69 17.91
N LEU A 141 15.82 7.08 17.95
CA LEU A 141 15.35 8.32 18.57
C LEU A 141 15.59 8.33 20.09
N ALA A 142 15.19 7.25 20.77
CA ALA A 142 15.39 7.12 22.22
C ALA A 142 16.85 6.83 22.61
N TYR A 143 17.66 6.30 21.69
CA TYR A 143 19.07 5.97 21.93
C TYR A 143 19.95 6.53 20.80
N PRO A 144 20.22 7.85 20.78
CA PRO A 144 20.85 8.54 19.64
C PRO A 144 22.25 8.04 19.25
N LEU A 145 22.93 7.32 20.14
CA LEU A 145 24.26 6.76 19.90
C LEU A 145 24.23 5.30 19.42
N ARG A 146 23.05 4.66 19.39
CA ARG A 146 22.90 3.24 19.06
C ARG A 146 22.18 3.11 17.70
N ALA A 147 22.74 2.28 16.83
CA ALA A 147 22.11 1.89 15.57
C ALA A 147 21.12 0.72 15.76
N ALA A 148 21.35 -0.11 16.79
CA ALA A 148 20.47 -1.20 17.15
C ALA A 148 20.34 -1.34 18.67
N VAL A 149 19.21 -1.89 19.11
CA VAL A 149 18.95 -2.27 20.50
C VAL A 149 18.23 -3.61 20.56
N THR A 150 18.51 -4.38 21.59
CA THR A 150 17.68 -5.52 21.99
C THR A 150 16.74 -5.06 23.09
N ALA A 151 15.45 -5.36 22.98
CA ALA A 151 14.44 -5.04 23.98
C ALA A 151 13.68 -6.30 24.37
N GLN A 152 13.35 -6.46 25.65
CA GLN A 152 12.50 -7.54 26.13
C GLN A 152 11.03 -7.13 26.00
N CYS A 153 10.18 -8.05 25.52
CA CYS A 153 8.74 -7.87 25.56
C CYS A 153 8.22 -8.09 26.98
N ASP A 154 7.57 -7.08 27.54
CA ASP A 154 6.93 -7.16 28.85
C ASP A 154 5.53 -6.53 28.80
N ALA A 155 4.52 -7.40 28.95
CA ALA A 155 3.10 -7.09 28.91
C ALA A 155 2.68 -6.17 27.76
N GLY A 156 3.09 -6.49 26.53
CA GLY A 156 2.79 -5.71 25.32
C GLY A 156 3.62 -4.43 25.15
N ARG A 157 4.63 -4.20 25.99
CA ARG A 157 5.58 -3.09 25.89
C ARG A 157 7.01 -3.58 25.81
N TYR A 158 7.93 -2.66 25.52
CA TYR A 158 9.34 -2.98 25.29
C TYR A 158 10.22 -2.38 26.39
N ARG A 159 11.06 -3.23 27.00
CA ARG A 159 12.06 -2.82 27.99
C ARG A 159 13.46 -3.06 27.42
N VAL A 160 14.25 -2.00 27.24
CA VAL A 160 15.65 -2.13 26.81
C VAL A 160 16.53 -2.39 28.04
N PRO A 161 17.46 -3.37 28.00
CA PRO A 161 18.37 -3.62 29.11
C PRO A 161 19.17 -2.38 29.50
N GLY A 162 19.21 -2.09 30.80
CA GLY A 162 19.84 -0.89 31.37
C GLY A 162 18.93 0.34 31.44
N ASP A 163 17.70 0.26 30.92
CA ASP A 163 16.63 1.22 31.12
C ASP A 163 15.51 0.58 31.99
N ALA A 164 14.98 1.32 32.94
CA ALA A 164 13.84 0.88 33.75
C ALA A 164 12.49 1.19 33.07
N ALA A 165 12.48 1.99 32.01
CA ALA A 165 11.28 2.41 31.32
C ALA A 165 10.66 1.29 30.45
N LEU A 166 9.34 1.12 30.58
CA LEU A 166 8.52 0.36 29.64
C LEU A 166 8.01 1.31 28.57
N ARG A 167 8.41 1.07 27.31
CA ARG A 167 8.16 1.96 26.19
C ARG A 167 7.19 1.35 25.20
N HIS A 168 6.43 2.21 24.51
CA HIS A 168 5.70 1.79 23.32
C HIS A 168 6.65 1.69 22.11
N LEU A 169 6.32 0.89 21.10
CA LEU A 169 7.14 0.77 19.88
C LEU A 169 7.39 2.13 19.22
N LEU A 170 6.37 3.00 19.23
CA LEU A 170 6.40 4.38 18.73
C LEU A 170 7.57 5.22 19.31
N GLU A 171 8.04 4.91 20.51
CA GLU A 171 9.17 5.60 21.15
C GLU A 171 10.53 5.03 20.74
N LEU A 172 10.56 3.84 20.14
CA LEU A 172 11.76 3.13 19.70
C LEU A 172 12.01 3.29 18.19
N GLY A 173 11.45 4.34 17.58
CA GLY A 173 11.68 4.71 16.19
C GLY A 173 13.14 5.08 15.89
N CYS A 174 13.48 5.11 14.60
CA CYS A 174 14.73 5.60 14.04
C CYS A 174 14.68 7.12 13.80
N GLN A 175 15.84 7.74 13.69
CA GLN A 175 15.96 9.16 13.32
C GLN A 175 15.68 9.38 11.83
N GLU A 176 15.95 8.37 11.01
CA GLU A 176 15.82 8.38 9.56
C GLU A 176 15.15 7.08 9.11
N ASP A 177 14.56 7.09 7.92
CA ASP A 177 13.94 5.90 7.34
C ASP A 177 14.99 4.84 6.98
N VAL A 178 14.70 3.58 7.31
CA VAL A 178 15.57 2.46 6.90
C VAL A 178 15.32 2.06 5.44
N PHE A 179 14.10 2.29 4.97
CA PHE A 179 13.72 2.09 3.57
C PHE A 179 13.77 3.41 2.82
N GLU A 180 14.35 3.39 1.63
CA GLU A 180 14.48 4.56 0.80
C GLU A 180 13.95 4.30 -0.60
N ASP A 181 13.55 5.39 -1.22
CA ASP A 181 13.08 5.44 -2.59
C ASP A 181 13.95 6.43 -3.35
N VAL A 182 14.90 5.89 -4.11
CA VAL A 182 16.03 6.63 -4.69
C VAL A 182 16.05 6.51 -6.21
N LEU A 183 16.61 7.53 -6.88
CA LEU A 183 16.95 7.42 -8.30
C LEU A 183 17.98 6.29 -8.50
N HIS A 184 17.79 5.48 -9.53
CA HIS A 184 18.69 4.38 -9.85
C HIS A 184 18.59 4.04 -11.35
N THR A 185 19.66 3.51 -11.94
CA THR A 185 19.56 2.92 -13.29
C THR A 185 18.68 1.67 -13.23
N VAL A 186 17.55 1.71 -13.92
CA VAL A 186 16.59 0.59 -14.02
C VAL A 186 16.57 0.09 -15.46
N GLU A 187 16.62 -1.22 -15.64
CA GLU A 187 16.59 -1.83 -16.96
C GLU A 187 15.31 -1.47 -17.70
N HIS A 188 15.44 -1.14 -18.99
CA HIS A 188 14.35 -0.69 -19.85
C HIS A 188 13.63 0.59 -19.39
N CYS A 189 14.24 1.37 -18.49
CA CYS A 189 13.79 2.70 -18.13
C CYS A 189 14.77 3.74 -18.68
N ALA A 190 14.47 4.29 -19.86
CA ALA A 190 15.31 5.26 -20.53
C ALA A 190 14.72 6.68 -20.45
N PRO A 191 15.56 7.74 -20.52
CA PRO A 191 15.08 9.12 -20.57
C PRO A 191 14.01 9.34 -21.66
N PRO A 192 12.98 10.16 -21.39
CA PRO A 192 12.84 11.08 -20.26
C PRO A 192 12.36 10.42 -18.94
N LEU A 193 12.09 9.11 -18.94
CA LEU A 193 11.68 8.40 -17.74
C LEU A 193 12.85 8.24 -16.77
N GLN A 194 12.52 8.22 -15.47
CA GLN A 194 13.47 8.10 -14.39
C GLN A 194 13.36 6.72 -13.75
N GLY A 195 14.46 5.98 -13.75
CA GLY A 195 14.58 4.73 -13.00
C GLY A 195 14.71 5.01 -11.51
N ARG A 196 14.01 4.23 -10.70
CA ARG A 196 14.00 4.36 -9.23
C ARG A 196 14.11 2.98 -8.61
N ALA A 197 14.80 2.87 -7.48
CA ALA A 197 14.92 1.63 -6.72
C ALA A 197 14.44 1.84 -5.29
N TYR A 198 13.67 0.87 -4.80
CA TYR A 198 13.37 0.76 -3.38
C TYR A 198 14.51 -0.01 -2.73
N GLN A 199 15.18 0.63 -1.78
CA GLN A 199 16.34 0.05 -1.11
C GLN A 199 16.15 0.02 0.39
N LEU A 200 16.81 -0.94 1.02
CA LEU A 200 16.98 -1.04 2.46
C LEU A 200 18.47 -0.90 2.78
N GLN A 201 18.77 -0.03 3.74
CA GLN A 201 20.12 0.07 4.31
C GLN A 201 20.27 -0.92 5.46
N GLU A 202 21.13 -1.91 5.28
CA GLU A 202 21.58 -2.83 6.33
C GLU A 202 23.02 -2.47 6.73
N ASP A 203 23.53 -2.98 7.86
CA ASP A 203 24.85 -2.60 8.39
C ASP A 203 25.96 -2.84 7.35
N GLY A 204 26.40 -1.76 6.70
CA GLY A 204 27.44 -1.76 5.66
C GLY A 204 27.01 -2.28 4.29
N SER A 205 25.72 -2.53 4.02
CA SER A 205 25.25 -2.97 2.70
C SER A 205 23.89 -2.40 2.32
N THR A 206 23.67 -2.20 1.03
CA THR A 206 22.40 -1.73 0.47
C THR A 206 21.73 -2.86 -0.31
N ARG A 207 20.46 -3.11 0.00
CA ARG A 207 19.68 -4.17 -0.63
C ARG A 207 18.50 -3.58 -1.39
N HIS A 208 18.39 -3.89 -2.67
CA HIS A 208 17.27 -3.45 -3.50
C HIS A 208 16.12 -4.46 -3.42
N VAL A 209 14.90 -3.99 -3.23
CA VAL A 209 13.70 -4.85 -3.06
C VAL A 209 12.70 -4.72 -4.21
N ALA A 210 12.69 -3.58 -4.90
CA ALA A 210 11.87 -3.35 -6.07
C ALA A 210 12.49 -2.25 -6.94
N THR A 211 12.08 -2.19 -8.20
CA THR A 211 12.41 -1.09 -9.11
C THR A 211 11.18 -0.50 -9.76
N LEU A 212 11.26 0.75 -10.18
CA LEU A 212 10.20 1.48 -10.86
C LEU A 212 10.79 2.30 -11.99
N CYS A 213 10.00 2.43 -13.05
CA CYS A 213 10.23 3.43 -14.08
C CYS A 213 9.14 4.50 -13.95
N PHE A 214 9.57 5.74 -13.73
CA PHE A 214 8.70 6.84 -13.35
C PHE A 214 8.70 7.94 -14.42
N ASP A 215 7.51 8.36 -14.83
CA ASP A 215 7.31 9.54 -15.67
C ASP A 215 7.14 10.75 -14.74
N GLU A 216 8.23 11.51 -14.58
CA GLU A 216 8.26 12.68 -13.70
C GLU A 216 7.33 13.80 -14.21
N ASP A 217 7.21 13.99 -15.53
CA ASP A 217 6.36 15.02 -16.10
C ASP A 217 4.88 14.74 -15.79
N ARG A 218 4.45 13.48 -15.98
CA ARG A 218 3.07 13.05 -15.70
C ARG A 218 2.83 12.68 -14.23
N ALA A 219 3.87 12.54 -13.43
CA ALA A 219 3.85 12.10 -12.04
C ALA A 219 3.16 10.73 -11.85
N VAL A 220 3.56 9.73 -12.65
CA VAL A 220 3.00 8.38 -12.61
C VAL A 220 4.08 7.34 -12.94
N ALA A 221 4.04 6.19 -12.27
CA ALA A 221 4.88 5.06 -12.63
C ALA A 221 4.34 4.39 -13.92
N THR A 222 5.23 4.19 -14.90
CA THR A 222 4.92 3.46 -16.12
C THR A 222 4.88 1.96 -15.84
N PHE A 223 5.91 1.46 -15.17
CA PHE A 223 5.96 0.12 -14.62
C PHE A 223 6.79 0.05 -13.34
N ALA A 224 6.54 -0.99 -12.55
CA ALA A 224 7.21 -1.37 -11.34
C ALA A 224 7.53 -2.86 -11.38
N HIS A 225 8.61 -3.28 -10.74
CA HIS A 225 9.13 -4.65 -10.78
C HIS A 225 9.55 -5.14 -9.40
N VAL A 226 9.16 -6.37 -9.08
CA VAL A 226 9.56 -7.12 -7.90
C VAL A 226 9.80 -8.58 -8.28
N SER A 227 10.55 -9.31 -7.46
CA SER A 227 10.71 -10.75 -7.61
C SER A 227 10.37 -11.50 -6.32
N ASN A 228 10.11 -12.81 -6.45
CA ASN A 228 9.90 -13.72 -5.32
C ASN A 228 11.21 -14.21 -4.67
N ALA A 229 12.37 -13.66 -5.07
CA ALA A 229 13.67 -13.99 -4.50
C ALA A 229 13.66 -13.83 -2.96
N PRO A 230 14.55 -14.52 -2.21
CA PRO A 230 14.61 -14.38 -0.76
C PRO A 230 14.75 -12.91 -0.32
N ALA A 231 13.91 -12.48 0.63
CA ALA A 231 13.80 -11.09 1.07
C ALA A 231 13.52 -10.10 -0.07
N ASN A 232 12.94 -10.57 -1.18
CA ASN A 232 12.67 -9.81 -2.41
C ASN A 232 13.92 -9.17 -3.04
N THR A 233 15.11 -9.71 -2.78
CA THR A 233 16.36 -9.09 -3.21
C THR A 233 16.49 -9.07 -4.73
N LEU A 234 16.63 -7.87 -5.29
CA LEU A 234 16.96 -7.65 -6.70
C LEU A 234 18.45 -7.39 -6.85
N ARG A 235 19.06 -8.05 -7.85
CA ARG A 235 20.43 -7.78 -8.27
C ARG A 235 20.40 -6.64 -9.28
N LEU A 236 20.77 -5.45 -8.83
CA LEU A 236 20.95 -4.29 -9.68
C LEU A 236 22.44 -4.00 -9.85
N PRO A 237 22.87 -3.40 -10.98
CA PRO A 237 24.22 -2.88 -11.09
C PRO A 237 24.49 -1.90 -9.95
N PRO A 238 25.73 -1.83 -9.43
CA PRO A 238 26.05 -0.89 -8.35
C PRO A 238 25.69 0.54 -8.78
N HIS A 239 25.03 1.27 -7.89
CA HIS A 239 24.70 2.67 -8.12
C HIS A 239 26.00 3.44 -8.44
N PRO A 240 26.03 4.30 -9.48
CA PRO A 240 27.24 5.04 -9.84
C PRO A 240 27.75 5.90 -8.67
N ASP A 241 26.85 6.39 -7.82
CA ASP A 241 27.20 6.99 -6.54
C ASP A 241 27.15 5.94 -5.42
N GLN A 242 28.31 5.43 -5.03
CA GLN A 242 28.48 4.51 -3.89
C GLN A 242 28.03 5.10 -2.54
N ARG A 243 27.63 6.38 -2.50
CA ARG A 243 27.19 7.11 -1.29
C ARG A 243 26.14 8.17 -1.62
N ALA A 244 24.91 7.79 -1.96
CA ALA A 244 23.78 8.71 -1.84
C ALA A 244 22.42 7.98 -1.74
N PRO A 245 21.53 8.32 -0.77
CA PRO A 245 21.71 9.32 0.30
C PRO A 245 21.26 8.90 1.71
N LEU A 246 22.24 8.78 2.62
CA LEU A 246 22.14 9.33 3.99
C LEU A 246 23.00 10.60 4.14
N THR A 247 23.34 11.28 3.03
CA THR A 247 24.18 12.49 3.06
C THR A 247 23.46 13.70 2.47
N LEU A 248 23.70 14.87 3.07
CA LEU A 248 23.17 16.18 2.67
C LEU A 248 23.36 16.51 1.18
N PHE A 249 24.36 15.92 0.51
CA PHE A 249 24.71 16.19 -0.88
C PHE A 249 24.07 15.24 -1.90
N GLY A 250 23.74 14.01 -1.52
CA GLY A 250 22.92 13.14 -2.38
C GLY A 250 21.48 13.67 -2.55
N ASN A 251 21.08 14.58 -1.65
CA ASN A 251 19.81 15.27 -1.67
C ASN A 251 19.64 16.27 -2.83
N PHE A 252 20.71 16.67 -3.54
CA PHE A 252 20.58 17.62 -4.65
C PHE A 252 19.97 16.99 -5.90
N ASN A 253 20.23 15.70 -6.17
CA ASN A 253 19.55 14.97 -7.25
C ASN A 253 18.08 14.67 -6.90
N ASN A 254 17.77 14.50 -5.60
CA ASN A 254 16.39 14.41 -5.10
C ASN A 254 15.67 15.78 -5.03
N MET A 255 16.36 16.91 -5.22
CA MET A 255 15.71 18.21 -5.08
C MET A 255 14.72 18.49 -6.22
N PHE A 256 14.97 17.94 -7.41
CA PHE A 256 14.08 18.12 -8.56
C PHE A 256 12.83 17.23 -8.49
N ASP A 257 12.95 15.97 -8.04
CA ASP A 257 11.80 15.08 -7.81
C ASP A 257 11.04 15.41 -6.51
N SER A 258 11.68 16.08 -5.54
CA SER A 258 11.07 16.41 -4.23
C SER A 258 9.75 17.18 -4.35
N LYS A 259 9.61 18.08 -5.32
CA LYS A 259 8.37 18.84 -5.53
C LYS A 259 7.24 17.91 -5.97
N THR A 260 7.50 17.04 -6.94
CA THR A 260 6.51 16.08 -7.43
C THR A 260 6.15 15.09 -6.35
N ARG A 261 7.15 14.56 -5.65
CA ARG A 261 6.97 13.69 -4.49
C ARG A 261 6.10 14.34 -3.41
N HIS A 262 6.40 15.57 -3.01
CA HIS A 262 5.62 16.29 -2.00
C HIS A 262 4.16 16.52 -2.43
N VAL A 263 3.95 16.89 -3.70
CA VAL A 263 2.59 17.05 -4.26
C VAL A 263 1.86 15.71 -4.28
N ALA A 264 2.53 14.64 -4.68
CA ALA A 264 2.00 13.29 -4.71
C ALA A 264 1.63 12.81 -3.29
N GLU A 265 2.51 13.02 -2.30
CA GLU A 265 2.28 12.63 -0.90
C GLU A 265 1.04 13.33 -0.37
N LYS A 266 0.93 14.64 -0.62
CA LYS A 266 -0.25 15.42 -0.23
C LYS A 266 -1.51 14.98 -0.97
N LEU A 267 -1.42 14.60 -2.24
CA LEU A 267 -2.55 14.17 -3.05
C LEU A 267 -3.07 12.80 -2.59
N TYR A 268 -2.17 11.83 -2.42
CA TYR A 268 -2.49 10.44 -2.10
C TYR A 268 -2.57 10.14 -0.58
N SER A 269 -2.35 11.13 0.29
CA SER A 269 -2.47 10.95 1.75
C SER A 269 -3.91 10.73 2.23
N ASP A 270 -4.90 11.23 1.46
CA ASP A 270 -6.30 11.24 1.89
C ASP A 270 -7.28 11.20 0.70
N ASP A 271 -8.17 10.21 0.72
CA ASP A 271 -9.24 10.03 -0.25
C ASP A 271 -10.15 11.26 -0.35
N VAL A 272 -10.41 11.96 0.75
CA VAL A 272 -11.28 13.15 0.75
C VAL A 272 -10.70 14.23 -0.16
N ARG A 273 -9.36 14.41 -0.16
CA ARG A 273 -8.69 15.39 -1.02
C ARG A 273 -8.80 15.02 -2.49
N MET A 274 -8.50 13.77 -2.85
CA MET A 274 -8.60 13.30 -4.24
C MET A 274 -10.03 13.45 -4.77
N ASN A 275 -11.03 13.03 -3.97
CA ASN A 275 -12.42 13.14 -4.37
C ASN A 275 -12.89 14.59 -4.46
N ARG A 276 -12.46 15.48 -3.57
CA ARG A 276 -12.74 16.92 -3.71
C ARG A 276 -12.26 17.44 -5.06
N ARG A 277 -11.02 17.10 -5.43
CA ARG A 277 -10.43 17.50 -6.70
C ARG A 277 -11.18 16.91 -7.90
N LEU A 278 -11.58 15.64 -7.82
CA LEU A 278 -12.39 14.99 -8.85
C LEU A 278 -13.73 15.73 -9.05
N HIS A 279 -14.42 16.06 -7.96
CA HIS A 279 -15.69 16.79 -8.02
C HIS A 279 -15.51 18.23 -8.56
N GLU A 280 -14.38 18.88 -8.27
CA GLU A 280 -14.04 20.18 -8.86
C GLU A 280 -13.87 20.09 -10.38
N ILE A 281 -13.21 19.04 -10.89
CA ILE A 281 -12.99 18.83 -12.34
C ILE A 281 -14.32 18.67 -13.08
N PHE A 282 -15.27 17.93 -12.51
CA PHE A 282 -16.55 17.61 -13.13
C PHE A 282 -17.73 18.49 -12.66
N LYS A 283 -17.45 19.57 -11.92
CA LYS A 283 -18.46 20.46 -11.31
C LYS A 283 -19.48 20.98 -12.34
N HIS A 284 -19.04 21.24 -13.56
CA HIS A 284 -19.88 21.80 -14.63
C HIS A 284 -20.53 20.75 -15.53
N ASP A 285 -20.05 19.50 -15.47
CA ASP A 285 -20.45 18.42 -16.36
C ASP A 285 -21.68 17.65 -15.86
N LYS A 286 -22.15 17.95 -14.64
CA LYS A 286 -23.26 17.26 -13.95
C LYS A 286 -23.08 15.73 -13.92
N PHE A 287 -21.83 15.27 -13.92
CA PHE A 287 -21.51 13.85 -13.89
C PHE A 287 -21.95 13.25 -12.54
N SER A 288 -22.66 12.12 -12.59
CA SER A 288 -23.04 11.36 -11.40
C SER A 288 -22.04 10.24 -11.17
N PHE A 289 -21.34 10.28 -10.04
CA PHE A 289 -20.40 9.22 -9.66
C PHE A 289 -21.08 8.01 -9.02
N ALA A 290 -22.41 7.99 -8.84
CA ALA A 290 -23.14 6.87 -8.24
C ALA A 290 -22.49 6.32 -6.93
N GLU A 291 -22.15 7.24 -6.02
CA GLU A 291 -21.44 6.98 -4.75
C GLU A 291 -20.02 6.39 -4.88
N GLN A 292 -19.52 6.22 -6.11
CA GLN A 292 -18.14 5.87 -6.35
C GLN A 292 -17.22 7.03 -5.99
N THR A 293 -16.05 6.64 -5.53
CA THR A 293 -14.98 7.55 -5.11
C THR A 293 -13.66 6.97 -5.59
N ILE A 294 -12.67 7.82 -5.80
CA ILE A 294 -11.30 7.40 -6.07
C ILE A 294 -10.52 7.26 -4.76
N THR A 295 -9.55 6.36 -4.77
CA THR A 295 -8.62 6.10 -3.66
C THR A 295 -7.21 5.87 -4.22
N ALA A 296 -6.22 5.84 -3.34
CA ALA A 296 -4.84 5.55 -3.70
C ALA A 296 -4.66 4.02 -3.84
N GLY A 297 -4.61 3.53 -5.07
CA GLY A 297 -4.21 2.16 -5.37
C GLY A 297 -2.70 2.00 -5.38
N LYS A 298 -2.21 0.80 -5.09
CA LYS A 298 -0.79 0.43 -5.15
C LYS A 298 -0.53 -0.44 -6.38
N LEU A 299 0.53 -0.19 -7.14
CA LEU A 299 0.94 -1.07 -8.25
C LEU A 299 1.54 -2.37 -7.70
N LEU A 300 2.58 -2.25 -6.87
CA LEU A 300 3.12 -3.35 -6.10
C LEU A 300 2.39 -3.48 -4.77
N SER A 301 1.74 -4.63 -4.53
CA SER A 301 1.06 -4.90 -3.27
C SER A 301 2.08 -5.12 -2.15
N GLY A 302 1.76 -4.70 -0.92
CA GLY A 302 2.55 -5.04 0.27
C GLY A 302 2.72 -6.55 0.44
N HIS A 303 1.74 -7.35 -0.01
CA HIS A 303 1.79 -8.81 0.04
C HIS A 303 2.80 -9.45 -0.92
N TYR A 304 3.39 -8.69 -1.85
CA TYR A 304 4.47 -9.17 -2.71
C TYR A 304 5.81 -9.23 -1.97
N PHE A 305 5.89 -8.59 -0.81
CA PHE A 305 7.11 -8.46 -0.03
C PHE A 305 7.09 -9.33 1.23
N ASP A 306 8.27 -9.81 1.62
CA ASP A 306 8.52 -10.55 2.85
C ASP A 306 8.69 -9.60 4.03
N ASP A 307 8.23 -10.05 5.21
CA ASP A 307 8.50 -9.40 6.49
C ASP A 307 8.19 -7.88 6.46
N GLN A 308 9.12 -7.03 6.90
CA GLN A 308 8.94 -5.58 6.92
C GLN A 308 9.19 -4.92 5.56
N ASN A 309 9.70 -5.64 4.55
CA ASN A 309 9.92 -5.06 3.22
C ASN A 309 8.60 -4.59 2.61
N MET A 310 7.44 -5.07 3.07
CA MET A 310 6.12 -4.60 2.62
C MET A 310 5.90 -3.10 2.76
N ARG A 311 6.63 -2.42 3.65
CA ARG A 311 6.53 -0.96 3.84
C ARG A 311 6.94 -0.18 2.60
N VAL A 312 7.79 -0.73 1.73
CA VAL A 312 8.14 -0.04 0.46
C VAL A 312 6.95 0.10 -0.48
N ALA A 313 5.90 -0.72 -0.31
CA ALA A 313 4.68 -0.60 -1.09
C ALA A 313 3.89 0.69 -0.77
N ASP A 314 4.20 1.37 0.34
CA ASP A 314 3.57 2.64 0.74
C ASP A 314 4.27 3.89 0.19
N PHE A 315 5.43 3.73 -0.47
CA PHE A 315 6.05 4.83 -1.19
C PHE A 315 5.09 5.42 -2.23
N VAL A 316 5.09 6.75 -2.31
CA VAL A 316 4.13 7.47 -3.14
C VAL A 316 4.32 7.22 -4.63
N SER A 317 5.55 6.92 -5.05
CA SER A 317 5.91 6.53 -6.41
C SER A 317 5.23 5.21 -6.85
N ASN A 318 4.79 4.37 -5.90
CA ASN A 318 3.99 3.17 -6.15
C ASN A 318 2.47 3.44 -6.27
N LYS A 319 2.02 4.67 -5.98
CA LYS A 319 0.59 4.99 -5.82
C LYS A 319 0.01 5.58 -7.10
N VAL A 320 -1.22 5.17 -7.41
CA VAL A 320 -2.02 5.67 -8.55
C VAL A 320 -3.47 5.86 -8.13
N ALA A 321 -4.22 6.71 -8.84
CA ALA A 321 -5.63 6.94 -8.52
C ALA A 321 -6.50 5.81 -9.10
N VAL A 322 -7.28 5.14 -8.26
CA VAL A 322 -8.13 4.00 -8.68
C VAL A 322 -9.52 4.18 -8.09
N TRP A 323 -10.57 3.75 -8.80
CA TRP A 323 -11.90 3.70 -8.20
C TRP A 323 -11.92 2.76 -7.00
N ARG A 324 -12.55 3.17 -5.90
CA ARG A 324 -12.59 2.42 -4.65
C ARG A 324 -13.20 1.03 -4.83
N SER A 325 -14.23 0.89 -5.65
CA SER A 325 -14.83 -0.42 -5.97
C SER A 325 -13.87 -1.32 -6.75
N VAL A 326 -13.06 -0.76 -7.64
CA VAL A 326 -12.04 -1.49 -8.42
C VAL A 326 -10.86 -1.90 -7.53
N ALA A 327 -10.37 -0.96 -6.70
CA ALA A 327 -9.29 -1.19 -5.74
C ALA A 327 -9.69 -2.19 -4.65
N GLY A 328 -10.95 -2.13 -4.17
CA GLY A 328 -11.51 -3.08 -3.21
C GLY A 328 -11.91 -4.43 -3.82
N GLY A 329 -12.20 -4.44 -5.12
CA GLY A 329 -12.65 -5.60 -5.89
C GLY A 329 -11.51 -6.33 -6.60
N ASN A 330 -11.57 -6.39 -7.94
CA ASN A 330 -10.74 -7.28 -8.74
C ASN A 330 -9.25 -6.94 -8.69
N LEU A 331 -8.87 -5.67 -8.47
CA LEU A 331 -7.45 -5.32 -8.26
C LEU A 331 -6.90 -6.01 -7.01
N ARG A 332 -7.65 -5.99 -5.89
CA ARG A 332 -7.25 -6.67 -4.65
C ARG A 332 -7.23 -8.18 -4.81
N HIS A 333 -8.20 -8.76 -5.51
CA HIS A 333 -8.23 -10.19 -5.78
C HIS A 333 -7.03 -10.64 -6.62
N LEU A 334 -6.70 -9.90 -7.69
CA LEU A 334 -5.50 -10.13 -8.48
C LEU A 334 -4.23 -10.06 -7.64
N GLN A 335 -4.09 -9.02 -6.80
CA GLN A 335 -2.92 -8.87 -5.94
C GLN A 335 -2.77 -10.02 -4.94
N ARG A 336 -3.87 -10.53 -4.38
CA ARG A 336 -3.84 -11.72 -3.49
C ARG A 336 -3.43 -12.98 -4.23
N ASP A 337 -3.94 -13.18 -5.45
CA ASP A 337 -3.58 -14.33 -6.28
C ASP A 337 -2.11 -14.30 -6.70
N VAL A 338 -1.59 -13.14 -7.10
CA VAL A 338 -0.17 -12.96 -7.45
C VAL A 338 0.73 -13.15 -6.23
N ALA A 339 0.36 -12.62 -5.06
CA ALA A 339 1.12 -12.84 -3.83
C ALA A 339 1.21 -14.33 -3.45
N ARG A 340 0.09 -15.06 -3.61
CA ARG A 340 0.05 -16.51 -3.39
C ARG A 340 0.89 -17.26 -4.42
N LEU A 341 0.82 -16.87 -5.70
CA LEU A 341 1.66 -17.41 -6.77
C LEU A 341 3.15 -17.23 -6.45
N MET A 342 3.60 -16.02 -6.08
CA MET A 342 5.00 -15.74 -5.73
C MET A 342 5.50 -16.66 -4.61
N LYS A 343 4.70 -16.87 -3.56
CA LYS A 343 5.02 -17.74 -2.43
C LYS A 343 5.14 -19.21 -2.86
N LEU A 344 4.15 -19.70 -3.62
CA LEU A 344 4.15 -21.08 -4.12
C LEU A 344 5.26 -21.35 -5.13
N TRP A 345 5.66 -20.34 -5.91
CA TRP A 345 6.70 -20.48 -6.93
C TRP A 345 8.13 -20.45 -6.37
N ARG A 346 8.33 -19.88 -5.18
CA ARG A 346 9.66 -19.66 -4.57
C ARG A 346 10.57 -20.91 -4.55
N PRO A 347 10.07 -22.13 -4.25
CA PRO A 347 10.90 -23.34 -4.28
C PRO A 347 11.33 -23.79 -5.69
N HIS A 348 10.62 -23.33 -6.74
CA HIS A 348 10.78 -23.81 -8.12
C HIS A 348 11.61 -22.86 -9.00
N GLY A 349 11.80 -21.62 -8.57
CA GLY A 349 12.64 -20.67 -9.28
C GLY A 349 12.27 -19.21 -9.05
N ALA A 350 12.91 -18.35 -9.83
CA ALA A 350 12.64 -16.91 -9.83
C ALA A 350 11.36 -16.63 -10.64
N LEU A 351 10.41 -15.97 -9.99
CA LEU A 351 9.24 -15.36 -10.61
C LEU A 351 9.40 -13.85 -10.54
N HIS A 352 9.34 -13.20 -11.69
CA HIS A 352 9.32 -11.75 -11.80
C HIS A 352 7.87 -11.27 -11.94
N VAL A 353 7.54 -10.22 -11.20
CA VAL A 353 6.23 -9.58 -11.26
C VAL A 353 6.46 -8.14 -11.69
N TYR A 354 5.88 -7.78 -12.82
CA TYR A 354 5.81 -6.40 -13.31
C TYR A 354 4.39 -5.89 -13.13
N SER A 355 4.22 -4.64 -12.72
CA SER A 355 2.90 -4.01 -12.65
C SER A 355 2.99 -2.55 -13.07
N GLY A 356 1.95 -2.03 -13.69
CA GLY A 356 1.96 -0.67 -14.19
C GLY A 356 0.58 -0.17 -14.56
N THR A 357 0.58 0.94 -15.29
CA THR A 357 -0.63 1.57 -15.79
C THR A 357 -0.60 1.67 -17.31
N HIS A 358 -1.78 1.80 -17.93
CA HIS A 358 -1.89 2.08 -19.35
C HIS A 358 -3.07 3.00 -19.64
N GLY A 359 -2.81 4.01 -20.46
CA GLY A 359 -3.79 5.03 -20.89
C GLY A 359 -4.34 5.89 -19.75
N THR A 360 -5.10 6.93 -20.11
CA THR A 360 -5.81 7.78 -19.15
C THR A 360 -7.31 7.50 -19.22
N LEU A 361 -7.96 7.35 -18.07
CA LEU A 361 -9.40 7.17 -17.97
C LEU A 361 -10.10 8.42 -18.51
N ALA A 362 -11.12 8.21 -19.34
CA ALA A 362 -11.97 9.27 -19.85
C ALA A 362 -13.43 8.99 -19.47
N LEU A 363 -14.03 9.87 -18.66
CA LEU A 363 -15.43 9.72 -18.25
C LEU A 363 -16.39 10.39 -19.25
N ARG A 364 -17.63 9.88 -19.31
CA ARG A 364 -18.65 10.35 -20.25
C ARG A 364 -19.26 11.71 -19.83
N ALA A 365 -18.55 12.75 -20.22
CA ALA A 365 -19.05 14.11 -20.52
C ALA A 365 -18.04 14.72 -21.51
N GLY A 366 -18.21 14.43 -22.80
CA GLY A 366 -17.24 14.83 -23.84
C GLY A 366 -15.93 14.01 -23.89
N ARG A 367 -15.89 12.81 -23.28
CA ARG A 367 -14.71 11.91 -23.20
C ARG A 367 -13.45 12.62 -22.71
N ARG A 368 -13.62 13.45 -21.67
CA ARG A 368 -12.50 14.17 -21.06
C ARG A 368 -11.63 13.22 -20.23
N GLU A 369 -10.35 13.19 -20.55
CA GLU A 369 -9.34 12.49 -19.73
C GLU A 369 -9.25 13.08 -18.32
N VAL A 370 -9.15 12.21 -17.33
CA VAL A 370 -9.15 12.60 -15.91
C VAL A 370 -7.72 12.74 -15.39
N PHE A 371 -7.34 13.99 -15.07
CA PHE A 371 -6.08 14.33 -14.43
C PHE A 371 -6.35 15.04 -13.09
N LEU A 372 -5.79 14.53 -12.00
CA LEU A 372 -6.01 15.13 -10.68
C LEU A 372 -5.26 16.46 -10.51
N GLN A 373 -4.28 16.77 -11.35
CA GLN A 373 -3.68 18.10 -11.43
C GLN A 373 -3.41 18.42 -12.90
N ALA A 374 -3.32 19.69 -13.31
CA ALA A 374 -3.20 20.09 -14.72
C ALA A 374 -2.23 19.20 -15.55
N ALA A 375 -2.78 18.27 -16.35
CA ALA A 375 -2.05 17.25 -17.12
C ALA A 375 -1.10 16.30 -16.34
N ARG A 376 -1.17 16.29 -15.00
CA ARG A 376 -0.38 15.43 -14.10
C ARG A 376 -1.29 14.59 -13.21
N PHE A 377 -0.75 13.50 -12.68
CA PHE A 377 -1.51 12.53 -11.88
C PHE A 377 -2.74 12.03 -12.65
N PRO A 378 -2.53 11.39 -13.83
CA PRO A 378 -3.63 10.79 -14.58
C PRO A 378 -4.32 9.72 -13.73
N VAL A 379 -5.64 9.63 -13.83
CA VAL A 379 -6.36 8.43 -13.42
C VAL A 379 -6.17 7.41 -14.54
N PRO A 380 -5.42 6.31 -14.34
CA PRO A 380 -5.14 5.37 -15.41
C PRO A 380 -6.42 4.69 -15.89
N ARG A 381 -6.51 4.39 -17.19
CA ARG A 381 -7.63 3.60 -17.73
C ARG A 381 -7.50 2.13 -17.36
N TYR A 382 -6.28 1.60 -17.40
CA TYR A 382 -5.98 0.22 -17.05
C TYR A 382 -4.87 0.16 -16.01
N LEU A 383 -5.01 -0.77 -15.07
CA LEU A 383 -3.90 -1.30 -14.29
C LEU A 383 -3.57 -2.68 -14.83
N TRP A 384 -2.31 -3.06 -14.84
CA TRP A 384 -1.89 -4.36 -15.32
C TRP A 384 -0.84 -4.99 -14.42
N THR A 385 -0.78 -6.31 -14.43
CA THR A 385 0.24 -7.11 -13.76
C THR A 385 0.67 -8.24 -14.67
N VAL A 386 1.98 -8.39 -14.90
CA VAL A 386 2.58 -9.50 -15.63
C VAL A 386 3.36 -10.38 -14.65
N ALA A 387 2.97 -11.64 -14.54
CA ALA A 387 3.78 -12.66 -13.85
C ALA A 387 4.64 -13.40 -14.90
N HIS A 388 5.95 -13.41 -14.70
CA HIS A 388 6.93 -13.91 -15.67
C HIS A 388 7.89 -14.92 -15.03
N ASP A 389 7.82 -16.16 -15.50
CA ASP A 389 8.79 -17.23 -15.29
C ASP A 389 9.79 -17.21 -16.46
N ALA A 390 10.91 -16.53 -16.25
CA ALA A 390 11.94 -16.35 -17.27
C ALA A 390 12.64 -17.67 -17.63
N ALA A 391 12.83 -18.58 -16.66
CA ALA A 391 13.49 -19.86 -16.89
C ALA A 391 12.62 -20.82 -17.70
N GLY A 392 11.31 -20.85 -17.44
CA GLY A 392 10.36 -21.67 -18.19
C GLY A 392 9.83 -21.02 -19.48
N GLY A 393 10.22 -19.78 -19.78
CA GLY A 393 9.75 -19.01 -20.94
C GLY A 393 8.23 -18.85 -20.95
N ARG A 394 7.63 -18.54 -19.79
CA ARG A 394 6.19 -18.41 -19.60
C ARG A 394 5.83 -17.11 -18.90
N ALA A 395 4.79 -16.44 -19.36
CA ALA A 395 4.25 -15.27 -18.70
C ALA A 395 2.74 -15.17 -18.86
N LEU A 396 2.09 -14.43 -17.97
CA LEU A 396 0.69 -14.06 -18.10
C LEU A 396 0.53 -12.58 -17.78
N ALA A 397 -0.11 -11.84 -18.67
CA ALA A 397 -0.56 -10.48 -18.40
C ALA A 397 -2.01 -10.50 -17.93
N VAL A 398 -2.29 -9.88 -16.79
CA VAL A 398 -3.66 -9.65 -16.30
C VAL A 398 -3.90 -8.16 -16.25
N VAL A 399 -4.99 -7.72 -16.86
CA VAL A 399 -5.38 -6.32 -16.99
C VAL A 399 -6.66 -6.10 -16.22
N VAL A 400 -6.74 -5.01 -15.47
CA VAL A 400 -7.90 -4.54 -14.71
C VAL A 400 -8.31 -3.19 -15.25
N LEU A 401 -9.53 -3.08 -15.78
CA LEU A 401 -10.12 -1.83 -16.23
C LEU A 401 -10.52 -0.98 -15.02
N ASN A 402 -10.00 0.25 -14.95
CA ASN A 402 -10.30 1.23 -13.92
C ASN A 402 -11.48 2.11 -14.32
N ASP A 403 -12.59 1.49 -14.72
CA ASP A 403 -13.82 2.18 -15.11
C ASP A 403 -15.04 1.39 -14.65
N PRO A 404 -15.61 1.69 -13.47
CA PRO A 404 -16.82 1.04 -12.98
C PRO A 404 -18.07 1.46 -13.75
N PHE A 405 -17.98 2.42 -14.67
CA PHE A 405 -19.09 2.97 -15.43
C PHE A 405 -19.10 2.52 -16.90
N VAL A 406 -18.15 1.67 -17.31
CA VAL A 406 -18.08 1.18 -18.69
C VAL A 406 -19.41 0.53 -19.09
N ALA A 407 -19.99 0.98 -20.19
CA ALA A 407 -21.25 0.42 -20.67
C ALA A 407 -21.02 -0.97 -21.30
N VAL A 408 -22.03 -1.84 -21.24
CA VAL A 408 -21.97 -3.17 -21.86
C VAL A 408 -21.61 -3.10 -23.35
N SER A 409 -22.07 -2.07 -24.05
CA SER A 409 -21.74 -1.84 -25.47
C SER A 409 -20.28 -1.46 -25.71
N GLU A 410 -19.58 -0.91 -24.72
CA GLU A 410 -18.17 -0.48 -24.80
C GLU A 410 -17.19 -1.56 -24.35
N ILE A 411 -17.67 -2.63 -23.70
CA ILE A 411 -16.80 -3.71 -23.18
C ILE A 411 -15.92 -4.29 -24.28
N ARG A 412 -16.46 -4.48 -25.50
CA ARG A 412 -15.70 -5.04 -26.63
C ARG A 412 -14.56 -4.11 -27.09
N GLU A 413 -14.69 -2.80 -26.90
CA GLU A 413 -13.62 -1.83 -27.19
C GLU A 413 -12.65 -1.70 -26.01
N ALA A 414 -13.12 -1.96 -24.79
CA ALA A 414 -12.29 -1.88 -23.58
C ALA A 414 -11.39 -3.12 -23.40
N VAL A 415 -11.82 -4.29 -23.89
CA VAL A 415 -11.06 -5.54 -23.83
C VAL A 415 -10.34 -5.76 -25.16
N PHE A 416 -9.00 -5.64 -25.14
CA PHE A 416 -8.18 -5.63 -26.36
C PHE A 416 -7.51 -6.97 -26.70
N CYS A 417 -7.78 -8.03 -25.95
CA CYS A 417 -7.26 -9.38 -26.20
C CYS A 417 -8.34 -10.43 -25.89
N GLU A 418 -8.17 -11.66 -26.41
CA GLU A 418 -9.02 -12.78 -26.00
C GLU A 418 -8.67 -13.20 -24.56
N SER A 419 -9.63 -13.08 -23.64
CA SER A 419 -9.38 -13.35 -22.22
C SER A 419 -9.21 -14.84 -21.94
N ALA A 420 -8.03 -15.22 -21.46
CA ALA A 420 -7.72 -16.56 -21.02
C ALA A 420 -7.98 -16.80 -19.52
N CYS A 421 -8.59 -15.86 -18.79
CA CYS A 421 -8.69 -15.96 -17.32
C CYS A 421 -9.35 -17.26 -16.85
N GLY A 422 -10.35 -17.77 -17.58
CA GLY A 422 -11.01 -19.04 -17.24
C GLY A 422 -10.05 -20.23 -17.17
N ALA A 423 -8.99 -20.25 -17.98
CA ALA A 423 -8.01 -21.33 -18.06
C ALA A 423 -6.86 -21.19 -17.04
N VAL A 424 -6.73 -20.06 -16.36
CA VAL A 424 -5.60 -19.80 -15.44
C VAL A 424 -5.92 -20.34 -14.05
N SER A 425 -5.31 -21.44 -13.64
CA SER A 425 -5.68 -22.15 -12.41
C SER A 425 -5.28 -21.39 -11.13
N TRP A 426 -4.21 -20.60 -11.16
CA TRP A 426 -3.73 -19.87 -9.97
C TRP A 426 -4.54 -18.60 -9.65
N LEU A 427 -5.41 -18.11 -10.54
CA LEU A 427 -6.30 -16.96 -10.30
C LEU A 427 -7.56 -17.35 -9.49
N HIS A 428 -7.39 -17.81 -8.25
CA HIS A 428 -8.50 -18.33 -7.43
C HIS A 428 -9.45 -17.23 -6.96
N GLU A 429 -8.91 -16.18 -6.34
CA GLU A 429 -9.71 -15.09 -5.79
C GLU A 429 -10.34 -14.26 -6.90
N LEU A 430 -9.61 -13.99 -7.98
CA LEU A 430 -10.11 -13.20 -9.11
C LEU A 430 -11.26 -13.92 -9.84
N LYS A 431 -11.17 -15.24 -9.99
CA LYS A 431 -12.23 -16.04 -10.63
C LYS A 431 -13.40 -16.35 -9.71
N ARG A 432 -13.27 -16.10 -8.41
CA ARG A 432 -14.31 -16.40 -7.43
C ARG A 432 -15.60 -15.68 -7.82
N HIS A 433 -16.69 -16.43 -7.94
CA HIS A 433 -18.01 -15.94 -8.37
C HIS A 433 -18.05 -15.23 -9.74
N ARG A 434 -17.03 -15.41 -10.60
CA ARG A 434 -16.85 -14.69 -11.88
C ARG A 434 -16.87 -13.16 -11.75
N ASN A 435 -16.49 -12.62 -10.60
CA ASN A 435 -16.47 -11.17 -10.38
C ASN A 435 -15.52 -10.43 -11.33
N TYR A 436 -14.50 -11.11 -11.89
CA TYR A 436 -13.61 -10.56 -12.91
C TYR A 436 -14.34 -10.06 -14.17
N GLU A 437 -15.56 -10.53 -14.45
CA GLU A 437 -16.38 -10.04 -15.58
C GLU A 437 -17.20 -8.79 -15.23
N SER A 438 -17.20 -8.36 -13.96
CA SER A 438 -17.98 -7.21 -13.47
C SER A 438 -17.21 -5.90 -13.61
N ALA A 439 -17.77 -4.98 -14.41
CA ALA A 439 -17.28 -3.61 -14.54
C ALA A 439 -17.17 -2.89 -13.17
N LEU A 440 -18.21 -3.02 -12.33
CA LEU A 440 -18.29 -2.34 -11.02
C LEU A 440 -17.07 -2.64 -10.14
N TYR A 441 -16.57 -3.88 -10.16
CA TYR A 441 -15.42 -4.32 -9.37
C TYR A 441 -14.10 -4.23 -10.15
N GLY A 442 -14.11 -3.69 -11.36
CA GLY A 442 -12.97 -3.61 -12.28
C GLY A 442 -12.92 -4.78 -13.24
N LEU A 443 -13.54 -4.65 -14.41
CA LEU A 443 -13.53 -5.68 -15.44
C LEU A 443 -12.09 -6.11 -15.71
N SER A 444 -11.81 -7.40 -15.56
CA SER A 444 -10.46 -7.96 -15.68
C SER A 444 -10.38 -9.03 -16.76
N PHE A 445 -9.26 -9.06 -17.47
CA PHE A 445 -9.01 -10.00 -18.55
C PHE A 445 -7.54 -10.38 -18.63
N CYS A 446 -7.27 -11.58 -19.16
CA CYS A 446 -5.94 -12.20 -19.12
C CYS A 446 -5.45 -12.40 -20.55
N CYS A 447 -4.33 -11.79 -20.89
CA CYS A 447 -3.79 -11.79 -22.24
C CYS A 447 -2.54 -12.67 -22.33
N ASN A 448 -2.30 -13.22 -23.52
CA ASN A 448 -0.95 -13.56 -23.93
C ASN A 448 -0.10 -12.28 -23.98
N VAL A 449 1.18 -12.38 -23.61
CA VAL A 449 2.06 -11.22 -23.55
C VAL A 449 2.30 -10.52 -24.89
N LYS A 450 2.19 -11.23 -26.02
CA LYS A 450 2.33 -10.66 -27.36
C LYS A 450 1.18 -9.70 -27.69
N ASP A 451 -0.06 -10.15 -27.50
CA ASP A 451 -1.25 -9.31 -27.70
C ASP A 451 -1.29 -8.14 -26.70
N PHE A 452 -0.83 -8.39 -25.47
CA PHE A 452 -0.73 -7.38 -24.43
C PHE A 452 0.27 -6.27 -24.78
N THR A 453 1.51 -6.62 -25.14
CA THR A 453 2.57 -5.64 -25.46
C THR A 453 2.36 -4.90 -26.79
N ALA A 454 1.49 -5.42 -27.66
CA ALA A 454 1.02 -4.71 -28.85
C ALA A 454 0.17 -3.46 -28.51
N VAL A 455 -0.42 -3.41 -27.31
CA VAL A 455 -1.24 -2.29 -26.83
C VAL A 455 -0.56 -1.55 -25.67
N VAL A 456 -0.02 -2.29 -24.70
CA VAL A 456 0.59 -1.75 -23.49
C VAL A 456 2.10 -1.63 -23.68
N HIS A 457 2.53 -0.47 -24.16
CA HIS A 457 3.94 -0.17 -24.45
C HIS A 457 4.76 0.18 -23.20
N GLU A 458 4.08 0.47 -22.08
CA GLU A 458 4.72 0.69 -20.78
C GLU A 458 5.35 -0.58 -20.22
N MET A 459 4.92 -1.77 -20.66
CA MET A 459 5.60 -3.02 -20.36
C MET A 459 6.77 -3.23 -21.33
N PRO A 460 8.03 -3.33 -20.86
CA PRO A 460 9.16 -3.55 -21.73
C PRO A 460 9.09 -4.91 -22.45
N ALA A 461 8.85 -4.89 -23.77
CA ALA A 461 8.81 -6.12 -24.56
C ALA A 461 10.12 -6.92 -24.48
N ALA A 462 11.27 -6.24 -24.34
CA ALA A 462 12.57 -6.87 -24.17
C ALA A 462 12.66 -7.74 -22.90
N ALA A 463 11.98 -7.34 -21.82
CA ALA A 463 11.92 -8.13 -20.58
C ALA A 463 11.13 -9.45 -20.74
N LEU A 464 10.42 -9.61 -21.86
CA LEU A 464 9.58 -10.76 -22.19
C LEU A 464 10.07 -11.53 -23.43
N ALA A 465 11.24 -11.19 -23.96
CA ALA A 465 11.75 -11.74 -25.23
C ALA A 465 11.94 -13.28 -25.21
N GLY A 466 12.09 -13.89 -24.04
CA GLY A 466 12.21 -15.34 -23.88
C GLY A 466 10.89 -16.11 -23.74
N VAL A 467 9.74 -15.42 -23.76
CA VAL A 467 8.43 -16.07 -23.59
C VAL A 467 8.01 -16.75 -24.90
N ARG A 468 7.58 -18.02 -24.81
CA ARG A 468 7.10 -18.80 -25.95
C ARG A 468 5.82 -18.20 -26.54
N GLU A 469 5.59 -18.42 -27.83
CA GLU A 469 4.35 -17.97 -28.46
C GLU A 469 3.14 -18.85 -28.12
N GLY A 470 1.95 -18.28 -28.26
CA GLY A 470 0.69 -19.01 -28.08
C GLY A 470 0.44 -19.49 -26.65
N ARG A 471 -0.33 -20.58 -26.52
CA ARG A 471 -0.74 -21.11 -25.20
C ARG A 471 0.42 -21.68 -24.38
N GLU A 472 1.48 -22.17 -25.03
CA GLU A 472 2.63 -22.77 -24.34
C GLU A 472 3.47 -21.75 -23.55
N GLY A 473 3.47 -20.49 -23.99
CA GLY A 473 4.11 -19.40 -23.25
C GLY A 473 3.22 -18.75 -22.21
N MET A 474 1.97 -19.21 -22.05
CA MET A 474 1.09 -18.66 -21.03
C MET A 474 1.34 -19.33 -19.69
N LEU A 475 1.55 -18.53 -18.65
CA LEU A 475 1.64 -19.02 -17.28
C LEU A 475 0.23 -19.29 -16.72
N THR A 476 -0.43 -20.34 -17.21
CA THR A 476 -1.80 -20.71 -16.81
C THR A 476 -1.84 -21.66 -15.62
N GLU A 477 -0.83 -22.52 -15.48
CA GLU A 477 -0.81 -23.60 -14.50
C GLU A 477 0.39 -23.52 -13.57
N LEU A 478 0.17 -23.92 -12.32
CA LEU A 478 1.22 -24.27 -11.38
C LEU A 478 1.72 -25.68 -11.74
N ASN A 479 2.50 -25.82 -12.81
CA ASN A 479 3.25 -27.06 -13.05
C ASN A 479 4.44 -27.08 -12.08
N ILE A 480 4.11 -27.32 -10.82
CA ILE A 480 4.99 -27.62 -9.71
C ILE A 480 5.32 -29.11 -9.85
N GLN A 481 6.41 -29.41 -10.56
CA GLN A 481 7.04 -30.74 -10.51
C GLN A 481 7.95 -30.84 -9.29
#